data_AF-A0A965U8I7-F1
#
_entry.id   AF-A0A965U8I7-F1
#
_cell.length_a   1.000
_cell.length_b   1.000
_cell.length_c   1.000
_cell.angle_alpha   90.00
_cell.angle_beta   90.00
_cell.angle_gamma   90.00
#
_symmetry.space_group_name_H-M   'P 1'
#
loop_
_entity.id
_entity.type
_entity.pdbx_description
1 polymer ?
#
loop_
_entity_poly.entity_id
_entity_poly.type
_entity_poly.pdbx_seq_one_letter_code
_entity_poly.pdbx_strand_id
1 'polypeptide(L)' 'DMLLQRPEFIRVHRAFIVNLWQIQELHTTEILTYTGSLVPVSRRLYAQVRKAYVNQLFAEKGVD' A
#
# COMPACT_ATOMS: atom_id res chain seq x y z
N ASP A 1 -3.01 14.78 -7.32
CA ASP A 1 -2.99 13.48 -8.04
C ASP A 1 -1.69 13.12 -8.75
N MET A 2 -0.67 13.98 -8.79
CA MET A 2 0.63 13.65 -9.42
C MET A 2 1.33 12.42 -8.81
N LEU A 3 1.19 12.19 -7.50
CA LEU A 3 1.75 10.99 -6.84
C LEU A 3 1.08 9.70 -7.33
N LEU A 4 -0.22 9.69 -7.62
CA LEU A 4 -0.94 8.49 -8.08
C LEU A 4 -0.62 8.11 -9.54
N GLN A 5 0.14 8.94 -10.26
CA GLN A 5 0.66 8.57 -11.58
C GLN A 5 1.82 7.58 -11.50
N ARG A 6 2.43 7.45 -10.33
CA ARG A 6 3.54 6.54 -10.04
C ARG A 6 2.98 5.22 -9.50
N PRO A 7 3.35 4.06 -10.06
CA PRO A 7 2.77 2.77 -9.70
C PRO A 7 3.03 2.35 -8.25
N GLU A 8 4.10 2.86 -7.64
CA GLU A 8 4.45 2.62 -6.24
C GLU A 8 3.55 3.38 -5.24
N PHE A 9 2.75 4.35 -5.67
CA PHE A 9 1.83 5.07 -4.79
C PHE A 9 0.39 4.61 -4.96
N ILE A 10 -0.27 4.33 -3.85
CA ILE A 10 -1.67 3.90 -3.84
C ILE A 10 -2.49 4.68 -2.82
N ARG A 11 -3.74 4.97 -3.18
CA ARG A 11 -4.72 5.54 -2.24
C ARG A 11 -5.30 4.44 -1.38
N VAL A 12 -5.06 4.52 -0.07
CA VAL A 12 -5.50 3.51 0.91
C VAL A 12 -6.73 3.96 1.71
N HIS A 13 -6.93 5.27 1.78
CA HIS A 13 -8.07 5.92 2.44
C HIS A 13 -8.39 7.25 1.74
N ARG A 14 -9.54 7.86 2.02
CA ARG A 14 -9.93 9.14 1.40
C ARG A 14 -8.92 10.28 1.65
N ALA A 15 -8.18 10.19 2.75
CA ALA A 15 -7.21 11.19 3.20
C ALA A 15 -5.74 10.74 3.10
N PHE A 16 -5.48 9.50 2.65
CA PHE A 16 -4.12 8.95 2.69
C PHE A 16 -3.71 8.29 1.37
N ILE A 17 -2.49 8.60 0.95
CA ILE A 17 -1.75 7.94 -0.13
C ILE A 17 -0.48 7.37 0.51
N VAL A 18 -0.15 6.13 0.18
CA VAL A 18 0.99 5.41 0.74
C VAL A 18 1.89 4.93 -0.39
N ASN A 19 3.21 4.99 -0.17
CA ASN A 19 4.19 4.32 -1.01
C ASN A 19 4.26 2.84 -0.60
N LEU A 20 4.01 1.93 -1.55
CA LEU A 20 4.03 0.48 -1.35
C LEU A 20 5.37 -0.03 -0.80
N TRP A 21 6.50 0.57 -1.19
CA TRP A 21 7.84 0.22 -0.71
C TRP A 21 8.08 0.59 0.75
N GLN A 22 7.19 1.40 1.34
CA GLN A 22 7.30 1.82 2.74
C GLN A 22 6.38 1.02 3.66
N ILE A 23 5.63 0.06 3.12
CA ILE A 23 4.76 -0.84 3.89
C ILE A 23 5.62 -1.92 4.52
N GLN A 24 5.64 -1.95 5.84
CA GLN A 24 6.24 -3.04 6.61
C GLN A 24 5.23 -4.18 6.77
N GLU A 25 4.00 -3.87 7.19
CA GLU A 25 2.90 -4.83 7.37
C GLU A 25 1.58 -4.26 6.90
N LEU A 26 0.74 -5.12 6.31
CA LEU A 26 -0.63 -4.78 5.90
C LEU A 26 -1.63 -5.57 6.73
N HIS A 27 -2.42 -4.86 7.54
CA HIS A 27 -3.55 -5.42 8.29
C HIS A 27 -4.88 -5.03 7.62
N THR A 28 -5.97 -5.65 8.08
CA THR A 28 -7.32 -5.43 7.51
C THR A 28 -7.79 -3.98 7.61
N THR A 29 -7.40 -3.27 8.67
CA THR A 29 -7.87 -1.91 8.99
C THR A 29 -6.79 -0.85 8.84
N GLU A 30 -5.52 -1.24 8.77
CA GLU A 30 -4.39 -0.31 8.78
C GLU A 30 -3.13 -0.90 8.15
N ILE A 31 -2.18 -0.02 7.85
CA ILE A 31 -0.85 -0.30 7.35
C ILE A 31 0.16 0.15 8.39
N LEU A 32 1.10 -0.72 8.73
CA LEU A 32 2.31 -0.36 9.45
C LEU A 32 3.39 -0.01 8.44
N THR A 33 3.98 1.18 8.57
CA THR A 33 5.12 1.59 7.74
C THR A 33 6.45 1.28 8.42
N TYR A 34 7.55 1.23 7.66
CA TYR A 34 8.90 1.04 8.22
C TYR A 34 9.33 2.15 9.20
N THR A 35 8.64 3.29 9.20
CA THR A 35 8.86 4.37 10.18
C THR A 35 8.12 4.15 11.51
N GLY A 36 7.34 3.07 11.64
CA GLY A 36 6.48 2.79 12.78
C GLY A 36 5.12 3.50 12.75
N SER A 37 4.81 4.24 11.68
CA SER A 37 3.52 4.94 11.55
C SER A 37 2.40 3.99 11.13
N LEU A 38 1.22 4.14 11.75
CA LEU A 38 -0.01 3.42 11.40
C LEU A 38 -0.90 4.29 10.50
N VAL A 39 -1.26 3.76 9.33
CA VAL A 39 -2.10 4.46 8.34
C VAL A 39 -3.41 3.69 8.15
N PRO A 40 -4.58 4.32 8.37
CA PRO A 40 -5.85 3.63 8.24
C PRO A 40 -6.13 3.24 6.78
N VAL A 41 -6.70 2.05 6.59
CA VAL A 41 -7.15 1.53 5.30
C VAL A 41 -8.67 1.51 5.26
N SER A 42 -9.24 2.08 4.21
CA SER A 42 -10.68 1.98 4.00
C SER A 42 -11.06 0.54 3.66
N ARG A 43 -12.08 -0.01 4.36
CA ARG A 43 -12.65 -1.33 4.06
C ARG A 43 -12.97 -1.54 2.58
N ARG A 44 -13.45 -0.50 1.89
CA ARG A 44 -13.77 -0.53 0.45
C ARG A 44 -12.53 -0.65 -0.44
N LEU A 45 -11.40 -0.12 0.00
CA LEU A 45 -10.14 -0.10 -0.75
C LEU A 45 -9.23 -1.28 -0.40
N TYR A 46 -9.48 -1.97 0.72
CA TYR A 46 -8.61 -3.03 1.22
C TYR A 46 -8.27 -4.11 0.18
N ALA A 47 -9.26 -4.62 -0.57
CA ALA A 47 -9.02 -5.63 -1.60
C ALA A 47 -8.08 -5.13 -2.71
N GLN A 48 -8.23 -3.87 -3.12
CA GLN A 48 -7.37 -3.22 -4.11
C GLN A 48 -5.95 -3.01 -3.56
N VAL A 49 -5.84 -2.52 -2.32
CA VAL A 49 -4.57 -2.28 -1.64
C VAL A 49 -3.80 -3.58 -1.45
N ARG A 50 -4.46 -4.64 -0.98
CA ARG A 50 -3.86 -5.96 -0.80
C ARG A 50 -3.32 -6.51 -2.13
N LYS A 51 -4.07 -6.38 -3.22
CA LYS A 51 -3.61 -6.82 -4.55
C LYS A 51 -2.35 -6.06 -4.99
N ALA A 52 -2.34 -4.74 -4.86
CA ALA A 52 -1.17 -3.93 -5.21
C ALA A 52 0.06 -4.26 -4.37
N TYR A 53 -0.12 -4.43 -3.06
CA TYR A 53 0.95 -4.82 -2.13
C TYR A 53 1.54 -6.19 -2.48
N VAL A 54 0.69 -7.19 -2.73
CA VAL A 54 1.14 -8.54 -3.11
C VAL A 54 1.88 -8.53 -4.44
N ASN A 55 1.36 -7.82 -5.44
CA ASN A 55 2.03 -7.68 -6.74
C ASN A 55 3.42 -7.04 -6.58
N GLN A 56 3.54 -6.01 -5.74
CA GLN A 56 4.81 -5.35 -5.47
C GLN A 56 5.81 -6.30 -4.80
N LEU A 57 5.35 -7.09 -3.82
CA LEU A 57 6.20 -8.06 -3.11
C LEU A 57 6.76 -9.14 -4.03
N PHE A 58 6.00 -9.55 -5.05
CA PHE A 58 6.46 -10.52 -6.05
C PHE A 58 7.37 -9.88 -7.12
N ALA A 59 7.06 -8.66 -7.55
CA ALA A 59 7.89 -7.91 -8.48
C ALA A 59 9.29 -7.62 -7.90
N GLU A 60 9.39 -7.33 -6.60
CA GLU A 60 10.68 -7.11 -5.93
C GLU A 60 11.52 -8.40 -5.80
N LYS A 61 10.87 -9.57 -5.77
CA LYS A 61 11.57 -10.85 -5.60
C LYS A 61 12.07 -11.47 -6.90
N GLY A 62 11.89 -10.80 -8.04
CA GLY A 62 12.38 -11.28 -9.34
C GLY A 62 11.79 -12.63 -9.76
N VAL A 63 10.58 -12.94 -9.29
CA VAL A 63 9.84 -14.15 -9.71
C VAL A 63 9.02 -13.76 -10.95
N ASP A 64 9.68 -13.79 -12.10
CA ASP A 64 9.06 -13.94 -13.42
C ASP A 64 9.38 -15.34 -13.96
#